data_AF-D7G6S4-F1
#
_entry.id   AF-D7G6S4-F1
#
_cell.length_a   1.000
_cell.length_b   1.000
_cell.length_c   1.000
_cell.angle_alpha   90.00
_cell.angle_beta   90.00
_cell.angle_gamma   90.00
#
_symmetry.space_group_name_H-M   'P 1'
#
loop_
_entity.id
_entity.type
_entity.pdbx_description
1 polymer ?
#
loop_
_entity_poly.entity_id
_entity_poly.type
_entity_poly.pdbx_seq_one_letter_code
_entity_poly.pdbx_strand_id
1 'polypeptide(L)'
;MGTRRRSTAPRGRSNSSAQSQLNRRQSQWNVQAESKPTLARWAWISAGCLLILSVALRLANSNAKTAAVPVLKHDEAACADGCWWDIECAHSHYRPRVEGCHPTACGRFAKHGFLDKPSVRRLIAMAERGMAGCGADVRSGRSGVGGGPCIMDVNSGFVRASGGDIRNIYEGGEDDGLERQPLYSADDYQFYGETIERIRAKVQDLFGLGFLMFTAPTFITRIQGREGWQPESAHDEYWHVHVDKNNTPHYDYSGLLYLSEAGVDFEGGLFSFQETSESPPEMIIEPAPGLLLAFTAGMENPHRAHKVTAGTRFVLSFWFTCDQRKEFSSFLDGKMHRRFDGGPRQES
;
A
#
# COMPACT_ATOMS: atom_id res chain seq x y z
N MET A 1 -133.67 13.78 27.47
CA MET A 1 -134.65 12.85 26.87
C MET A 1 -133.90 11.64 26.33
N GLY A 2 -134.27 10.42 26.75
CA GLY A 2 -133.90 9.13 26.11
C GLY A 2 -132.48 8.59 26.37
N THR A 3 -132.23 7.78 27.42
CA THR A 3 -132.26 6.29 27.48
C THR A 3 -131.03 5.58 26.86
N ARG A 4 -130.09 5.00 27.64
CA ARG A 4 -130.07 3.70 28.40
C ARG A 4 -129.49 2.52 27.59
N ARG A 5 -128.40 1.91 28.09
CA ARG A 5 -128.14 0.46 28.36
C ARG A 5 -126.63 0.22 28.60
N ARG A 6 -126.19 -0.10 29.84
CA ARG A 6 -125.89 -1.43 30.46
C ARG A 6 -124.68 -2.15 29.82
N SER A 7 -123.53 -2.29 30.52
CA SER A 7 -123.17 -3.32 31.55
C SER A 7 -122.39 -4.49 30.87
N THR A 8 -121.18 -4.94 31.24
CA THR A 8 -120.70 -5.54 32.51
C THR A 8 -119.15 -5.68 32.54
N ALA A 9 -118.56 -5.76 33.75
CA ALA A 9 -117.15 -6.07 34.08
C ALA A 9 -116.79 -7.58 33.85
N PRO A 10 -115.54 -8.11 34.03
CA PRO A 10 -114.84 -8.14 35.35
C PRO A 10 -113.29 -8.19 35.40
N ARG A 11 -112.75 -7.88 36.61
CA ARG A 11 -111.65 -8.49 37.41
C ARG A 11 -110.33 -8.99 36.77
N GLY A 12 -109.22 -8.63 37.43
CA GLY A 12 -108.03 -9.50 37.53
C GLY A 12 -106.72 -8.85 37.98
N ARG A 13 -106.34 -9.03 39.26
CA ARG A 13 -104.96 -8.99 39.81
C ARG A 13 -104.03 -9.90 38.98
N SER A 14 -102.69 -9.82 38.91
CA SER A 14 -101.65 -9.58 39.92
C SER A 14 -100.26 -9.52 39.24
N ASN A 15 -99.31 -8.90 39.93
CA ASN A 15 -97.86 -8.95 39.70
C ASN A 15 -97.29 -10.37 39.49
N SER A 16 -96.41 -10.51 38.51
CA SER A 16 -95.14 -11.27 38.52
C SER A 16 -94.65 -11.33 37.07
N SER A 17 -93.54 -10.72 36.67
CA SER A 17 -92.22 -11.30 36.88
C SER A 17 -91.21 -10.38 36.18
N ALA A 18 -90.51 -9.57 36.98
CA ALA A 18 -89.36 -8.78 36.54
C ALA A 18 -88.12 -9.69 36.35
N GLN A 19 -88.29 -10.78 35.59
CA GLN A 19 -87.28 -11.84 35.47
C GLN A 19 -87.17 -12.43 34.05
N SER A 20 -87.65 -11.70 33.04
CA SER A 20 -87.46 -12.06 31.62
C SER A 20 -86.72 -10.99 30.80
N GLN A 21 -86.28 -9.88 31.42
CA GLN A 21 -85.63 -8.76 30.72
C GLN A 21 -84.10 -8.68 30.92
N LEU A 22 -83.49 -9.60 31.67
CA LEU A 22 -82.03 -9.69 31.83
C LEU A 22 -81.34 -10.65 30.85
N ASN A 23 -82.09 -11.48 30.10
CA ASN A 23 -81.52 -12.43 29.13
C ASN A 23 -81.76 -12.07 27.66
N ARG A 24 -82.24 -10.86 27.35
CA ARG A 24 -82.48 -10.38 25.96
C ARG A 24 -81.71 -9.11 25.59
N ARG A 25 -80.67 -8.76 26.35
CA ARG A 25 -79.71 -7.70 26.01
C ARG A 25 -78.30 -8.20 25.69
N GLN A 26 -78.15 -9.52 25.50
CA GLN A 26 -76.88 -10.17 25.17
C GLN A 26 -76.84 -10.75 23.74
N SER A 27 -77.84 -10.47 22.89
CA SER A 27 -77.94 -11.04 21.54
C SER A 27 -77.80 -10.02 20.40
N GLN A 28 -77.21 -8.84 20.64
CA GLN A 28 -77.04 -7.81 19.60
C GLN A 28 -75.68 -7.09 19.56
N TRP A 29 -74.64 -7.70 20.13
CA TRP A 29 -73.25 -7.30 19.91
C TRP A 29 -72.44 -8.46 19.30
N ASN A 30 -72.89 -9.00 18.16
CA ASN A 30 -72.00 -9.70 17.25
C ASN A 30 -71.25 -8.65 16.43
N VAL A 31 -70.27 -8.02 17.07
CA VAL A 31 -69.18 -7.36 16.37
C VAL A 31 -68.46 -8.45 15.59
N GLN A 32 -68.30 -8.27 14.28
CA GLN A 32 -67.43 -9.08 13.45
C GLN A 32 -66.08 -9.23 14.18
N ALA A 33 -65.81 -10.43 14.71
CA ALA A 33 -64.51 -10.74 15.24
C ALA A 33 -63.54 -10.78 14.06
N GLU A 34 -62.88 -9.66 13.77
CA GLU A 34 -61.65 -9.67 12.99
C GLU A 34 -60.73 -10.69 13.64
N SER A 35 -60.40 -11.75 12.90
CA SER A 35 -59.48 -12.77 13.36
C SER A 35 -58.14 -12.10 13.67
N LYS A 36 -57.86 -11.84 14.95
CA LYS A 36 -56.56 -11.32 15.37
C LYS A 36 -55.49 -12.26 14.81
N PRO A 37 -54.54 -11.78 13.99
CA PRO A 37 -53.51 -12.64 13.44
C PRO A 37 -52.80 -13.34 14.59
N THR A 38 -52.80 -14.67 14.55
CA THR A 38 -52.15 -15.51 15.56
C THR A 38 -50.67 -15.15 15.64
N LEU A 39 -50.05 -15.28 16.82
CA LEU A 39 -48.60 -15.05 17.01
C LEU A 39 -47.76 -15.81 15.96
N ALA A 40 -48.25 -16.97 15.50
CA ALA A 40 -47.66 -17.72 14.40
C ALA A 40 -47.62 -16.93 13.07
N ARG A 41 -48.67 -16.19 12.69
CA ARG A 41 -48.68 -15.36 11.47
C ARG A 41 -47.65 -14.23 11.54
N TRP A 42 -47.50 -13.58 12.69
CA TRP A 42 -46.46 -12.57 12.89
C TRP A 42 -45.06 -13.18 12.86
N ALA A 43 -44.87 -14.37 13.41
CA ALA A 43 -43.60 -15.08 13.36
C ALA A 43 -43.18 -15.43 11.92
N TRP A 44 -44.11 -15.92 11.09
CA TRP A 44 -43.84 -16.21 9.67
C TRP A 44 -43.54 -14.95 8.85
N ILE A 45 -44.25 -13.84 9.09
CA ILE A 45 -43.98 -12.55 8.43
C ILE A 45 -42.59 -12.03 8.84
N SER A 46 -42.25 -12.11 10.13
CA SER A 46 -40.96 -11.66 10.66
C SER A 46 -39.79 -12.49 10.12
N ALA A 47 -39.95 -13.82 10.06
CA ALA A 47 -38.97 -14.72 9.46
C ALA A 47 -38.78 -14.46 7.96
N GLY A 48 -39.87 -14.19 7.23
CA GLY A 48 -39.82 -13.80 5.82
C GLY A 48 -39.09 -12.47 5.61
N CYS A 49 -39.37 -11.46 6.43
CA CYS A 49 -38.67 -10.17 6.38
C CYS A 49 -37.18 -10.29 6.72
N LEU A 50 -36.82 -11.11 7.71
CA LEU A 50 -35.41 -11.37 8.06
C LEU A 50 -34.68 -12.12 6.94
N LEU A 51 -35.35 -13.08 6.28
CA LEU A 51 -34.78 -13.78 5.14
C LEU A 51 -34.56 -12.81 3.96
N ILE A 52 -35.55 -11.98 3.64
CA ILE A 52 -35.46 -10.96 2.59
C ILE A 52 -34.35 -9.96 2.91
N LEU A 53 -34.27 -9.49 4.16
CA LEU A 53 -33.20 -8.59 4.59
C LEU A 53 -31.83 -9.27 4.51
N SER A 54 -31.72 -10.55 4.88
CA SER A 54 -30.46 -11.29 4.78
C SER A 54 -30.02 -11.53 3.33
N VAL A 55 -30.98 -11.78 2.42
CA VAL A 55 -30.73 -11.92 0.98
C VAL A 55 -30.41 -10.56 0.38
N ALA A 56 -31.11 -9.50 0.76
CA ALA A 56 -30.82 -8.14 0.33
C ALA A 56 -29.46 -7.66 0.83
N LEU A 57 -29.07 -7.99 2.07
CA LEU A 57 -27.72 -7.73 2.61
C LEU A 57 -26.66 -8.56 1.89
N ARG A 58 -26.91 -9.83 1.59
CA ARG A 58 -25.98 -10.67 0.80
C ARG A 58 -25.84 -10.16 -0.63
N LEU A 59 -26.93 -9.73 -1.26
CA LEU A 59 -26.94 -9.16 -2.60
C LEU A 59 -26.30 -7.76 -2.60
N ALA A 60 -26.52 -6.95 -1.57
CA ALA A 60 -25.86 -5.66 -1.41
C ALA A 60 -24.36 -5.82 -1.11
N ASN A 61 -23.96 -6.88 -0.40
CA ASN A 61 -22.56 -7.21 -0.13
C ASN A 61 -21.89 -7.88 -1.33
N SER A 62 -22.61 -8.64 -2.16
CA SER A 62 -22.09 -9.15 -3.44
C SER A 62 -22.05 -8.07 -4.53
N ASN A 63 -22.95 -7.07 -4.44
CA ASN A 63 -22.99 -5.89 -5.30
C ASN A 63 -22.21 -4.70 -4.73
N ALA A 64 -21.58 -4.85 -3.55
CA ALA A 64 -20.43 -4.04 -3.17
C ALA A 64 -19.33 -4.46 -4.13
N LYS A 65 -19.42 -3.86 -5.32
CA LYS A 65 -18.57 -4.07 -6.47
C LYS A 65 -17.15 -4.24 -5.95
N THR A 66 -16.52 -5.34 -6.32
CA THR A 66 -15.09 -5.38 -6.55
C THR A 66 -14.77 -4.24 -7.52
N ALA A 67 -14.61 -3.02 -6.99
CA ALA A 67 -13.99 -1.95 -7.73
C ALA A 67 -12.66 -2.52 -8.21
N ALA A 68 -12.46 -2.51 -9.53
CA ALA A 68 -11.20 -2.99 -10.08
C ALA A 68 -10.08 -2.21 -9.39
N VAL A 69 -9.13 -2.93 -8.80
CA VAL A 69 -7.96 -2.32 -8.16
C VAL A 69 -7.31 -1.38 -9.18
N PRO A 70 -7.11 -0.10 -8.85
CA PRO A 70 -6.39 0.82 -9.71
C PRO A 70 -5.02 0.26 -10.08
N VAL A 71 -4.75 0.13 -11.38
CA VAL A 71 -3.45 -0.29 -11.91
C VAL A 71 -2.88 0.87 -12.71
N LEU A 72 -1.76 1.43 -12.26
CA LEU A 72 -0.95 2.31 -13.10
C LEU A 72 -0.15 1.42 -14.06
N LYS A 73 -0.66 1.30 -15.28
CA LYS A 73 -0.02 0.53 -16.34
C LYS A 73 1.17 1.25 -16.94
N HIS A 74 1.99 0.51 -17.69
CA HIS A 74 3.11 1.02 -18.49
C HIS A 74 2.65 1.84 -19.73
N ASP A 75 1.67 2.72 -19.59
CA ASP A 75 1.25 3.63 -20.65
C ASP A 75 2.05 4.94 -20.54
N GLU A 76 2.94 5.21 -21.49
CA GLU A 76 3.79 6.43 -21.48
C GLU A 76 2.95 7.73 -21.49
N ALA A 77 1.68 7.70 -21.92
CA ALA A 77 0.78 8.85 -21.84
C ALA A 77 0.14 8.99 -20.44
N ALA A 78 -0.05 7.89 -19.71
CA ALA A 78 -0.56 7.95 -18.35
C ALA A 78 0.47 8.65 -17.46
N CYS A 79 0.05 9.59 -16.62
CA CYS A 79 0.92 10.28 -15.68
C CYS A 79 2.19 10.89 -16.29
N ALA A 80 2.22 11.24 -17.58
CA ALA A 80 3.36 11.91 -18.21
C ALA A 80 3.63 13.28 -17.55
N ASP A 81 2.58 14.01 -17.21
CA ASP A 81 2.65 15.26 -16.44
C ASP A 81 2.73 15.03 -14.92
N GLY A 82 2.57 13.78 -14.49
CA GLY A 82 2.48 13.36 -13.10
C GLY A 82 1.04 13.10 -12.65
N CYS A 83 0.87 12.08 -11.83
CA CYS A 83 -0.38 11.76 -11.15
C CYS A 83 -0.19 11.88 -9.65
N TRP A 84 -1.20 12.42 -8.97
CA TRP A 84 -1.24 12.57 -7.53
C TRP A 84 -2.46 11.85 -6.95
N TRP A 85 -2.26 11.19 -5.82
CA TRP A 85 -3.33 10.58 -5.04
C TRP A 85 -3.19 11.03 -3.58
N ASP A 86 -4.23 11.69 -3.06
CA ASP A 86 -4.30 12.09 -1.67
C ASP A 86 -4.53 10.88 -0.76
N ILE A 87 -3.77 10.79 0.32
CA ILE A 87 -3.86 9.75 1.33
C ILE A 87 -3.95 10.41 2.71
N GLU A 88 -4.79 9.87 3.59
CA GLU A 88 -4.87 10.34 4.97
C GLU A 88 -3.54 10.10 5.71
N CYS A 89 -2.97 11.16 6.29
CA CYS A 89 -1.69 11.06 6.98
C CYS A 89 -1.76 10.23 8.27
N ALA A 90 -0.77 9.35 8.50
CA ALA A 90 -0.52 8.79 9.83
C ALA A 90 0.20 9.83 10.72
N HIS A 91 -0.52 10.85 11.20
CA HIS A 91 0.06 12.00 11.91
C HIS A 91 0.93 11.66 13.13
N SER A 92 0.75 10.50 13.75
CA SER A 92 1.59 10.02 14.86
C SER A 92 3.03 9.76 14.44
N HIS A 93 3.27 9.41 13.17
CA HIS A 93 4.59 9.09 12.65
C HIS A 93 5.48 10.32 12.50
N TYR A 94 4.90 11.50 12.28
CA TYR A 94 5.65 12.72 12.00
C TYR A 94 5.84 13.58 13.26
N ARG A 95 6.09 12.91 14.41
CA ARG A 95 6.26 13.53 15.73
C ARG A 95 7.64 13.24 16.32
N PRO A 96 8.31 14.22 16.97
CA PRO A 96 7.92 15.64 17.04
C PRO A 96 7.94 16.29 15.64
N ARG A 97 7.09 17.29 15.43
CA ARG A 97 6.94 17.87 14.09
C ARG A 97 8.12 18.77 13.75
N VAL A 98 8.71 18.56 12.59
CA VAL A 98 9.70 19.47 12.00
C VAL A 98 8.96 20.41 11.05
N GLU A 99 8.81 21.68 11.45
CA GLU A 99 8.15 22.69 10.64
C GLU A 99 8.91 22.92 9.32
N GLY A 100 8.17 23.08 8.22
CA GLY A 100 8.75 23.28 6.89
C GLY A 100 9.24 21.99 6.21
N CYS A 101 9.26 20.84 6.89
CA CYS A 101 9.66 19.57 6.27
C CYS A 101 8.66 18.43 6.46
N HIS A 102 8.05 18.23 7.64
CA HIS A 102 7.06 17.16 7.80
C HIS A 102 5.75 17.46 7.03
N PRO A 103 5.12 16.43 6.44
CA PRO A 103 4.00 16.61 5.53
C PRO A 103 2.81 17.30 6.22
N THR A 104 2.21 18.27 5.53
CA THR A 104 0.88 18.80 5.86
C THR A 104 -0.23 18.03 5.15
N ALA A 105 0.10 17.42 4.01
CA ALA A 105 -0.73 16.51 3.25
C ALA A 105 0.13 15.28 2.87
N CYS A 106 -0.49 14.11 2.88
CA CYS A 106 0.17 12.86 2.54
C CYS A 106 -0.39 12.35 1.22
N GLY A 107 0.43 11.61 0.48
CA GLY A 107 0.05 11.22 -0.86
C GLY A 107 1.04 10.31 -1.52
N ARG A 108 0.60 9.82 -2.68
CA ARG A 108 1.37 9.03 -3.63
C ARG A 108 1.47 9.84 -4.91
N PHE A 109 2.65 9.84 -5.53
CA PHE A 109 2.92 10.52 -6.78
C PHE A 109 3.60 9.57 -7.75
N ALA A 110 3.16 9.57 -9.00
CA ALA A 110 3.84 8.83 -10.07
C ALA A 110 4.05 9.72 -11.30
N LYS A 111 5.22 9.61 -11.95
CA LYS A 111 5.49 10.27 -13.23
C LYS A 111 6.29 9.38 -14.16
N HIS A 112 5.69 9.03 -15.29
CA HIS A 112 6.38 8.34 -16.39
C HIS A 112 7.36 9.30 -17.08
N GLY A 113 8.47 8.76 -17.59
CA GLY A 113 9.49 9.55 -18.28
C GLY A 113 10.16 10.62 -17.42
N PHE A 114 10.17 10.46 -16.09
CA PHE A 114 10.91 11.37 -15.21
C PHE A 114 12.41 11.37 -15.54
N LEU A 115 12.95 10.17 -15.80
CA LEU A 115 14.28 9.98 -16.36
C LEU A 115 14.16 9.40 -17.77
N ASP A 116 14.96 9.91 -18.72
CA ASP A 116 14.92 9.42 -20.10
C ASP A 116 15.62 8.05 -20.26
N LYS A 117 15.31 7.35 -21.36
CA LYS A 117 15.84 6.00 -21.63
C LYS A 117 17.38 5.95 -21.65
N PRO A 118 18.11 6.91 -22.26
CA PRO A 118 19.58 6.93 -22.18
C PRO A 118 20.12 7.04 -20.75
N SER A 119 19.53 7.91 -19.93
CA SER A 119 19.95 8.10 -18.54
C SER A 119 19.63 6.86 -17.69
N VAL A 120 18.47 6.22 -17.92
CA VAL A 120 18.14 4.93 -17.28
C VAL A 120 19.19 3.86 -17.63
N ARG A 121 19.56 3.72 -18.91
CA ARG A 121 20.61 2.78 -19.32
C ARG A 121 21.96 3.08 -18.67
N ARG A 122 22.29 4.36 -18.46
CA ARG A 122 23.51 4.76 -17.77
C ARG A 122 23.50 4.32 -16.30
N LEU A 123 22.38 4.48 -15.58
CA LEU A 123 22.22 3.97 -14.22
C LEU A 123 22.34 2.44 -14.15
N ILE A 124 21.74 1.72 -15.10
CA ILE A 124 21.88 0.25 -15.19
C ILE A 124 23.35 -0.12 -15.41
N ALA A 125 24.06 0.53 -16.34
CA ALA A 125 25.47 0.24 -16.60
C ALA A 125 26.36 0.49 -15.37
N MET A 126 26.07 1.54 -14.59
CA MET A 126 26.74 1.78 -13.30
C MET A 126 26.45 0.67 -12.29
N ALA A 127 25.18 0.23 -12.22
CA ALA A 127 24.75 -0.85 -11.35
C ALA A 127 25.43 -2.17 -11.70
N GLU A 128 25.46 -2.55 -12.98
CA GLU A 128 26.12 -3.77 -13.44
C GLU A 128 27.61 -3.80 -13.10
N ARG A 129 28.32 -2.66 -13.23
CA ARG A 129 29.74 -2.56 -12.82
C ARG A 129 29.92 -2.80 -11.32
N GLY A 130 29.17 -2.12 -10.47
CA GLY A 130 29.30 -2.27 -9.01
C GLY A 130 28.73 -3.60 -8.48
N MET A 131 27.82 -4.23 -9.22
CA MET A 131 27.24 -5.53 -8.90
C MET A 131 27.94 -6.71 -9.60
N ALA A 132 29.08 -6.51 -10.26
CA ALA A 132 29.78 -7.58 -10.99
C ALA A 132 30.03 -8.84 -10.13
N GLY A 133 30.24 -8.66 -8.81
CA GLY A 133 30.41 -9.75 -7.86
C GLY A 133 29.13 -10.42 -7.37
N CYS A 134 27.93 -9.96 -7.74
CA CYS A 134 26.64 -10.49 -7.27
C CYS A 134 26.12 -11.68 -8.10
N GLY A 135 26.81 -12.05 -9.17
CA GLY A 135 26.40 -13.12 -10.07
C GLY A 135 27.00 -14.49 -9.74
N ALA A 136 27.97 -14.60 -8.83
CA ALA A 136 28.61 -15.87 -8.53
C ALA A 136 27.68 -16.75 -7.68
N ASP A 137 27.21 -17.85 -8.24
CA ASP A 137 26.69 -18.98 -7.46
C ASP A 137 27.88 -19.59 -6.69
N VAL A 138 28.15 -19.05 -5.49
CA VAL A 138 29.31 -19.42 -4.67
C VAL A 138 29.28 -20.92 -4.27
N ARG A 139 28.13 -21.60 -4.42
CA ARG A 139 27.95 -22.97 -3.90
C ARG A 139 27.68 -24.04 -4.96
N SER A 140 27.06 -23.75 -6.11
CA SER A 140 26.73 -24.82 -7.06
C SER A 140 27.87 -25.20 -8.02
N GLY A 141 28.96 -24.43 -8.05
CA GLY A 141 30.03 -24.61 -9.03
C GLY A 141 29.56 -24.43 -10.49
N ARG A 142 28.34 -23.91 -10.71
CA ARG A 142 27.80 -23.60 -12.04
C ARG A 142 28.05 -22.13 -12.36
N SER A 143 28.69 -21.90 -13.50
CA SER A 143 28.75 -20.58 -14.12
C SER A 143 27.34 -20.11 -14.49
N GLY A 144 26.83 -19.12 -13.78
CA GLY A 144 25.55 -18.48 -14.09
C GLY A 144 25.16 -17.46 -13.03
N VAL A 145 24.41 -16.44 -13.42
CA VAL A 145 23.91 -15.39 -12.51
C VAL A 145 23.05 -16.04 -11.42
N GLY A 146 23.46 -15.91 -10.16
CA GLY A 146 22.67 -16.30 -9.01
C GLY A 146 21.28 -15.65 -9.03
N GLY A 147 20.26 -16.41 -8.60
CA GLY A 147 18.91 -15.88 -8.41
C GLY A 147 18.84 -14.91 -7.23
N GLY A 148 17.74 -14.18 -7.10
CA GLY A 148 17.48 -13.35 -5.92
C GLY A 148 17.97 -11.90 -6.02
N PRO A 149 17.90 -11.15 -4.91
CA PRO A 149 18.30 -9.75 -4.86
C PRO A 149 19.82 -9.59 -4.81
N CYS A 150 20.30 -8.50 -5.40
CA CYS A 150 21.59 -7.90 -5.13
C CYS A 150 21.37 -6.41 -4.93
N ILE A 151 21.89 -5.89 -3.82
CA ILE A 151 21.68 -4.51 -3.39
C ILE A 151 23.04 -3.82 -3.38
N MET A 152 23.10 -2.63 -3.97
CA MET A 152 24.30 -1.80 -4.05
C MET A 152 23.97 -0.37 -3.65
N ASP A 153 24.86 0.28 -2.91
CA ASP A 153 24.86 1.72 -2.71
C ASP A 153 26.13 2.34 -3.31
N VAL A 154 25.95 3.18 -4.33
CA VAL A 154 27.03 3.93 -4.96
C VAL A 154 27.70 4.86 -3.95
N ASN A 155 26.91 5.43 -3.03
CA ASN A 155 27.43 6.32 -2.01
C ASN A 155 28.31 5.56 -1.03
N SER A 156 27.75 4.62 -0.25
CA SER A 156 28.52 3.93 0.79
C SER A 156 29.54 2.91 0.28
N GLY A 157 29.51 2.58 -1.02
CA GLY A 157 30.28 1.48 -1.59
C GLY A 157 29.76 0.09 -1.20
N PHE A 158 28.64 0.00 -0.50
CA PHE A 158 28.05 -1.25 -0.06
C PHE A 158 27.58 -2.07 -1.25
N VAL A 159 27.90 -3.35 -1.29
CA VAL A 159 27.21 -4.33 -2.13
C VAL A 159 26.95 -5.62 -1.37
N ARG A 160 25.77 -6.20 -1.56
CA ARG A 160 25.40 -7.49 -0.99
C ARG A 160 24.58 -8.31 -1.98
N ALA A 161 25.02 -9.53 -2.22
CA ALA A 161 24.28 -10.53 -3.00
C ALA A 161 23.35 -11.34 -2.09
N SER A 162 22.35 -12.01 -2.67
CA SER A 162 21.55 -13.03 -1.97
C SER A 162 22.46 -14.06 -1.29
N GLY A 163 22.24 -14.30 0.00
CA GLY A 163 23.08 -15.22 0.80
C GLY A 163 24.54 -14.80 0.99
N GLY A 164 24.97 -13.66 0.45
CA GLY A 164 26.34 -13.19 0.49
C GLY A 164 26.62 -12.21 1.64
N ASP A 165 27.90 -12.09 1.96
CA ASP A 165 28.43 -11.06 2.85
C ASP A 165 28.42 -9.68 2.19
N ILE A 166 28.48 -8.66 3.03
CA ILE A 166 28.64 -7.26 2.61
C ILE A 166 30.07 -7.07 2.11
N ARG A 167 30.22 -6.43 0.96
CA ARG A 167 31.52 -6.03 0.40
C ARG A 167 31.52 -4.56 0.06
N ASN A 168 32.72 -4.00 -0.02
CA ASN A 168 32.94 -2.66 -0.54
C ASN A 168 33.29 -2.76 -2.04
N ILE A 169 32.51 -2.11 -2.91
CA ILE A 169 32.75 -2.07 -4.36
C ILE A 169 34.01 -1.27 -4.74
N TYR A 170 34.58 -0.55 -3.78
CA TYR A 170 35.80 0.22 -3.94
C TYR A 170 37.03 -0.40 -3.28
N GLU A 171 36.90 -1.52 -2.56
CA GLU A 171 38.04 -2.26 -2.02
C GLU A 171 38.88 -2.88 -3.15
N GLY A 172 40.22 -2.81 -3.03
CA GLY A 172 41.18 -3.33 -4.02
C GLY A 172 41.74 -2.31 -5.01
N GLY A 173 41.58 -1.00 -4.73
CA GLY A 173 42.05 0.10 -5.58
C GLY A 173 43.46 0.65 -5.29
N GLU A 174 44.04 0.42 -4.10
CA GLU A 174 45.32 1.06 -3.72
C GLU A 174 46.37 0.10 -3.11
N ASP A 175 45.98 -1.07 -2.58
CA ASP A 175 46.81 -1.82 -1.60
C ASP A 175 47.74 -2.90 -2.20
N ASP A 176 47.75 -3.08 -3.53
CA ASP A 176 48.70 -3.97 -4.24
C ASP A 176 49.79 -3.19 -5.02
N GLY A 177 49.87 -1.87 -4.82
CA GLY A 177 50.84 -1.01 -5.52
C GLY A 177 50.56 -0.88 -7.03
N LEU A 178 49.42 -1.37 -7.51
CA LEU A 178 48.96 -1.23 -8.89
C LEU A 178 47.81 -0.22 -8.92
N GLU A 179 48.03 0.91 -9.59
CA GLU A 179 47.01 1.93 -9.82
C GLU A 179 45.88 1.33 -10.67
N ARG A 180 44.81 0.81 -10.04
CA ARG A 180 43.62 0.34 -10.76
C ARG A 180 42.76 1.53 -11.14
N GLN A 181 42.22 1.47 -12.36
CA GLN A 181 41.24 2.44 -12.84
C GLN A 181 40.05 2.50 -11.88
N PRO A 182 39.53 3.71 -11.56
CA PRO A 182 38.38 3.84 -10.68
C PRO A 182 37.14 3.14 -11.27
N LEU A 183 36.32 2.53 -10.41
CA LEU A 183 35.11 1.82 -10.83
C LEU A 183 34.13 2.72 -11.63
N TYR A 184 34.05 3.99 -11.22
CA TYR A 184 33.22 5.02 -11.83
C TYR A 184 34.06 6.24 -12.20
N SER A 185 33.75 6.85 -13.34
CA SER A 185 34.37 8.11 -13.75
C SER A 185 33.84 9.28 -12.92
N ALA A 186 34.52 10.43 -12.97
CA ALA A 186 33.99 11.67 -12.40
C ALA A 186 32.61 12.02 -12.98
N ASP A 187 32.42 11.82 -14.29
CA ASP A 187 31.15 12.06 -14.97
C ASP A 187 30.03 11.13 -14.44
N ASP A 188 30.35 9.89 -14.05
CA ASP A 188 29.38 8.96 -13.48
C ASP A 188 28.92 9.41 -12.09
N TYR A 189 29.85 9.86 -11.24
CA TYR A 189 29.51 10.42 -9.93
C TYR A 189 28.67 11.70 -10.06
N GLN A 190 29.05 12.59 -10.98
CA GLN A 190 28.27 13.80 -11.26
C GLN A 190 26.85 13.45 -11.72
N PHE A 191 26.72 12.55 -12.70
CA PHE A 191 25.41 12.14 -13.21
C PHE A 191 24.52 11.49 -12.15
N TYR A 192 25.08 10.61 -11.32
CA TYR A 192 24.34 9.99 -10.22
C TYR A 192 23.88 11.05 -9.20
N GLY A 193 24.77 11.99 -8.84
CA GLY A 193 24.44 13.08 -7.91
C GLY A 193 23.36 14.01 -8.44
N GLU A 194 23.47 14.44 -9.70
CA GLU A 194 22.46 15.26 -10.37
C GLU A 194 21.11 14.54 -10.45
N THR A 195 21.10 13.22 -10.64
CA THR A 195 19.88 12.41 -10.63
C THR A 195 19.21 12.42 -9.25
N ILE A 196 19.98 12.19 -8.18
CA ILE A 196 19.46 12.22 -6.80
C ILE A 196 18.95 13.62 -6.44
N GLU A 197 19.68 14.68 -6.78
CA GLU A 197 19.26 16.05 -6.53
C GLU A 197 17.99 16.43 -7.30
N ARG A 198 17.87 15.99 -8.55
CA ARG A 198 16.65 16.18 -9.35
C ARG A 198 15.44 15.50 -8.69
N ILE A 199 15.63 14.30 -8.15
CA ILE A 199 14.59 13.58 -7.40
C ILE A 199 14.23 14.34 -6.12
N ARG A 200 15.23 14.74 -5.32
CA ARG A 200 15.04 15.50 -4.08
C ARG A 200 14.25 16.77 -4.32
N ALA A 201 14.67 17.56 -5.30
CA ALA A 201 13.99 18.79 -5.69
C ALA A 201 12.53 18.51 -6.11
N LYS A 202 12.28 17.41 -6.83
CA LYS A 202 10.92 17.05 -7.21
C LYS A 202 10.05 16.66 -6.00
N VAL A 203 10.57 15.87 -5.07
CA VAL A 203 9.85 15.52 -3.84
C VAL A 203 9.59 16.77 -2.99
N GLN A 204 10.58 17.65 -2.86
CA GLN A 204 10.43 18.90 -2.12
C GLN A 204 9.30 19.78 -2.71
N ASP A 205 9.25 19.91 -4.03
CA ASP A 205 8.19 20.61 -4.78
C ASP A 205 6.81 19.96 -4.56
N LEU A 206 6.72 18.64 -4.74
CA LEU A 206 5.45 17.90 -4.64
C LEU A 206 4.76 18.06 -3.30
N PHE A 207 5.52 18.05 -2.21
CA PHE A 207 4.97 18.15 -0.86
C PHE A 207 5.02 19.58 -0.29
N GLY A 208 5.44 20.58 -1.08
CA GLY A 208 5.47 21.99 -0.67
C GLY A 208 6.42 22.25 0.50
N LEU A 209 7.60 21.62 0.49
CA LEU A 209 8.53 21.64 1.62
C LEU A 209 9.52 22.82 1.52
N GLY A 210 9.80 23.44 2.65
CA GLY A 210 10.83 24.48 2.76
C GLY A 210 12.24 23.93 2.68
N PHE A 211 12.44 22.69 3.15
CA PHE A 211 13.69 21.96 3.03
C PHE A 211 13.44 20.46 3.04
N LEU A 212 14.37 19.70 2.48
CA LEU A 212 14.36 18.25 2.48
C LEU A 212 15.81 17.75 2.37
N MET A 213 16.22 16.87 3.27
CA MET A 213 17.60 16.37 3.32
C MET A 213 17.66 14.96 2.76
N PHE A 214 18.71 14.71 1.98
CA PHE A 214 19.05 13.38 1.53
C PHE A 214 19.56 12.55 2.71
N THR A 215 19.16 11.28 2.79
CA THR A 215 19.64 10.34 3.81
C THR A 215 20.11 9.05 3.15
N ALA A 216 21.08 8.39 3.78
CA ALA A 216 21.56 7.09 3.35
C ALA A 216 20.73 5.96 4.00
N PRO A 217 20.81 4.76 3.42
CA PRO A 217 21.41 4.42 2.11
C PRO A 217 20.54 4.80 0.91
N THR A 218 21.16 4.91 -0.27
CA THR A 218 20.46 4.77 -1.56
C THR A 218 20.73 3.42 -2.14
N PHE A 219 19.70 2.70 -2.56
CA PHE A 219 19.89 1.36 -3.06
C PHE A 219 19.53 1.27 -4.52
N ILE A 220 20.50 0.91 -5.35
CA ILE A 220 20.17 0.22 -6.59
C ILE A 220 19.99 -1.25 -6.24
N THR A 221 18.80 -1.78 -6.50
CA THR A 221 18.47 -3.18 -6.28
C THR A 221 18.27 -3.87 -7.62
N ARG A 222 19.01 -4.95 -7.85
CA ARG A 222 18.81 -5.91 -8.93
C ARG A 222 18.13 -7.14 -8.37
N ILE A 223 17.03 -7.58 -8.96
CA ILE A 223 16.37 -8.84 -8.60
C ILE A 223 16.41 -9.76 -9.82
N GLN A 224 17.04 -10.92 -9.67
CA GLN A 224 17.05 -11.97 -10.68
C GLN A 224 15.93 -12.98 -10.40
N GLY A 225 14.90 -13.00 -11.26
CA GLY A 225 13.91 -14.07 -11.27
C GLY A 225 14.52 -15.35 -11.83
N ARG A 226 14.48 -16.42 -11.02
CA ARG A 226 14.96 -17.75 -11.42
C ARG A 226 14.10 -18.81 -10.76
N GLU A 227 13.65 -19.77 -11.56
CA GLU A 227 12.91 -20.93 -11.05
C GLU A 227 13.75 -21.69 -10.01
N GLY A 228 13.11 -22.02 -8.89
CA GLY A 228 13.74 -22.77 -7.80
C GLY A 228 14.70 -21.97 -6.91
N TRP A 229 14.94 -20.68 -7.17
CA TRP A 229 15.64 -19.83 -6.20
C TRP A 229 14.82 -19.70 -4.91
N GLN A 230 15.51 -19.76 -3.77
CA GLN A 230 14.95 -19.59 -2.43
C GLN A 230 15.81 -18.62 -1.65
N PRO A 231 15.21 -17.83 -0.73
CA PRO A 231 15.98 -16.96 0.15
C PRO A 231 16.92 -17.79 1.03
N GLU A 232 18.17 -17.37 1.16
CA GLU A 232 19.14 -17.99 2.08
C GLU A 232 19.08 -17.35 3.46
N SER A 233 18.60 -16.10 3.54
CA SER A 233 18.37 -15.37 4.78
C SER A 233 17.13 -14.50 4.70
N ALA A 234 16.64 -14.02 5.85
CA ALA A 234 15.53 -13.06 5.91
C ALA A 234 15.81 -11.77 5.11
N HIS A 235 17.07 -11.40 4.89
CA HIS A 235 17.44 -10.24 4.08
C HIS A 235 17.21 -10.46 2.58
N ASP A 236 17.07 -11.70 2.15
CA ASP A 236 16.76 -12.04 0.75
C ASP A 236 15.24 -11.96 0.49
N GLU A 237 14.42 -11.90 1.54
CA GLU A 237 12.96 -11.84 1.46
C GLU A 237 12.46 -10.40 1.27
N TYR A 238 12.50 -9.92 0.03
CA TYR A 238 12.14 -8.54 -0.34
C TYR A 238 10.64 -8.29 -0.55
N TRP A 239 9.80 -9.33 -0.52
CA TRP A 239 8.41 -9.27 -0.99
C TRP A 239 7.36 -9.06 0.10
N HIS A 240 7.80 -8.75 1.31
CA HIS A 240 6.91 -8.53 2.45
C HIS A 240 6.33 -7.12 2.45
N VAL A 241 5.09 -7.00 2.94
CA VAL A 241 4.49 -5.69 3.18
C VAL A 241 5.25 -5.01 4.31
N HIS A 242 5.63 -3.76 4.10
CA HIS A 242 6.32 -2.95 5.09
C HIS A 242 5.93 -1.48 4.99
N VAL A 243 6.33 -0.74 6.02
CA VAL A 243 6.24 0.72 6.11
C VAL A 243 7.66 1.22 6.32
N ASP A 244 8.15 2.05 5.42
CA ASP A 244 9.53 2.51 5.41
C ASP A 244 9.94 3.21 6.71
N LYS A 245 9.07 4.08 7.23
CA LYS A 245 9.33 4.76 8.50
C LYS A 245 9.30 3.84 9.72
N ASN A 246 8.61 2.71 9.66
CA ASN A 246 8.69 1.67 10.70
C ASN A 246 10.04 0.93 10.65
N ASN A 247 10.55 0.69 9.44
CA ASN A 247 11.87 0.08 9.27
C ASN A 247 13.01 1.05 9.64
N THR A 248 12.84 2.34 9.33
CA THR A 248 13.85 3.37 9.59
C THR A 248 13.18 4.68 10.00
N PRO A 249 13.18 5.03 11.31
CA PRO A 249 12.35 6.12 11.86
C PRO A 249 12.56 7.50 11.25
N HIS A 250 13.71 7.78 10.65
CA HIS A 250 14.04 9.08 10.06
C HIS A 250 13.68 9.18 8.57
N TYR A 251 13.11 8.14 7.97
CA TYR A 251 12.54 8.24 6.63
C TYR A 251 11.21 8.98 6.73
N ASP A 252 11.13 10.15 6.11
CA ASP A 252 9.92 10.97 6.07
C ASP A 252 9.25 10.88 4.70
N TYR A 253 10.06 10.71 3.66
CA TYR A 253 9.62 10.51 2.29
C TYR A 253 10.41 9.38 1.65
N SER A 254 9.72 8.62 0.81
CA SER A 254 10.26 7.48 0.09
C SER A 254 10.04 7.65 -1.40
N GLY A 255 10.87 6.98 -2.19
CA GLY A 255 10.54 6.79 -3.59
C GLY A 255 11.38 5.74 -4.29
N LEU A 256 10.91 5.41 -5.48
CA LEU A 256 11.46 4.44 -6.40
C LEU A 256 11.59 5.08 -7.77
N LEU A 257 12.75 4.93 -8.40
CA LEU A 257 12.94 5.17 -9.82
C LEU A 257 13.15 3.82 -10.49
N TYR A 258 12.15 3.39 -11.26
CA TYR A 258 12.23 2.13 -11.97
C TYR A 258 13.16 2.23 -13.17
N LEU A 259 14.02 1.22 -13.34
CA LEU A 259 15.01 1.17 -14.41
C LEU A 259 14.67 0.08 -15.44
N SER A 260 13.87 -0.91 -15.05
CA SER A 260 13.44 -2.03 -15.89
C SER A 260 11.93 -2.02 -16.13
N GLU A 261 11.52 -2.64 -17.22
CA GLU A 261 10.14 -2.73 -17.69
C GLU A 261 9.49 -4.09 -17.36
N ALA A 262 8.34 -4.05 -16.69
CA ALA A 262 7.56 -5.26 -16.41
C ALA A 262 6.97 -5.84 -17.71
N GLY A 263 7.06 -7.15 -17.88
CA GLY A 263 6.61 -7.86 -19.09
C GLY A 263 7.60 -7.81 -20.26
N VAL A 264 8.69 -7.04 -20.15
CA VAL A 264 9.77 -6.98 -21.16
C VAL A 264 11.08 -7.47 -20.55
N ASP A 265 11.56 -6.84 -19.47
CA ASP A 265 12.82 -7.19 -18.83
C ASP A 265 12.65 -8.29 -17.77
N PHE A 266 11.44 -8.39 -17.19
CA PHE A 266 11.12 -9.35 -16.13
C PHE A 266 9.63 -9.68 -16.03
N GLU A 267 9.31 -10.80 -15.38
CA GLU A 267 7.95 -11.24 -15.05
C GLU A 267 7.70 -11.17 -13.53
N GLY A 268 6.43 -11.01 -13.13
CA GLY A 268 6.07 -10.75 -11.74
C GLY A 268 6.50 -9.35 -11.32
N GLY A 269 7.10 -9.20 -10.13
CA GLY A 269 7.88 -8.00 -9.77
C GLY A 269 7.13 -6.66 -9.67
N LEU A 270 5.81 -6.66 -9.78
CA LEU A 270 4.95 -5.48 -9.64
C LEU A 270 5.11 -4.86 -8.25
N PHE A 271 4.67 -3.61 -8.09
CA PHE A 271 4.62 -2.96 -6.78
C PHE A 271 3.18 -2.71 -6.38
N SER A 272 2.87 -2.87 -5.10
CA SER A 272 1.53 -2.59 -4.58
C SER A 272 1.58 -1.79 -3.29
N PHE A 273 0.64 -0.86 -3.17
CA PHE A 273 0.23 -0.32 -1.87
C PHE A 273 -0.88 -1.21 -1.33
N GLN A 274 -0.67 -1.78 -0.15
CA GLN A 274 -1.60 -2.73 0.48
C GLN A 274 -1.31 -2.87 1.98
N GLU A 275 -2.37 -2.91 2.80
CA GLU A 275 -2.28 -2.97 4.26
C GLU A 275 -1.56 -4.22 4.78
N THR A 276 -1.94 -5.41 4.30
CA THR A 276 -1.34 -6.70 4.69
C THR A 276 -1.14 -7.60 3.48
N SER A 277 -0.44 -8.73 3.63
CA SER A 277 -0.25 -9.72 2.56
C SER A 277 -1.55 -10.35 2.05
N GLU A 278 -2.55 -10.45 2.93
CA GLU A 278 -3.87 -11.05 2.70
C GLU A 278 -4.89 -10.04 2.18
N SER A 279 -4.65 -8.74 2.41
CA SER A 279 -5.52 -7.67 1.99
C SER A 279 -5.43 -7.44 0.47
N PRO A 280 -6.55 -7.10 -0.20
CA PRO A 280 -6.50 -6.71 -1.60
C PRO A 280 -5.64 -5.45 -1.76
N PRO A 281 -4.88 -5.31 -2.86
CA PRO A 281 -4.13 -4.08 -3.10
C PRO A 281 -5.06 -2.88 -3.27
N GLU A 282 -4.64 -1.74 -2.72
CA GLU A 282 -5.30 -0.45 -2.96
C GLU A 282 -4.90 0.13 -4.32
N MET A 283 -3.66 -0.15 -4.73
CA MET A 283 -3.09 0.33 -5.98
C MET A 283 -1.96 -0.61 -6.39
N ILE A 284 -1.87 -0.88 -7.68
CA ILE A 284 -0.78 -1.62 -8.30
C ILE A 284 -0.04 -0.68 -9.25
N ILE A 285 1.28 -0.71 -9.21
CA ILE A 285 2.16 0.00 -10.12
C ILE A 285 2.89 -1.04 -10.97
N GLU A 286 2.77 -0.92 -12.29
CA GLU A 286 3.60 -1.65 -13.25
C GLU A 286 4.91 -0.88 -13.47
N PRO A 287 6.07 -1.44 -13.09
CA PRO A 287 7.36 -0.80 -13.33
C PRO A 287 7.63 -0.52 -14.81
N ALA A 288 8.08 0.70 -15.09
CA ALA A 288 8.51 1.12 -16.42
C ALA A 288 9.83 1.93 -16.33
N PRO A 289 10.71 1.87 -17.33
CA PRO A 289 11.97 2.60 -17.33
C PRO A 289 11.75 4.11 -17.18
N GLY A 290 12.34 4.70 -16.15
CA GLY A 290 12.24 6.14 -15.88
C GLY A 290 10.96 6.57 -15.16
N LEU A 291 10.11 5.63 -14.72
CA LEU A 291 8.97 5.90 -13.85
C LEU A 291 9.47 6.28 -12.44
N LEU A 292 9.18 7.50 -12.02
CA LEU A 292 9.35 7.96 -10.65
C LEU A 292 8.07 7.69 -9.85
N LEU A 293 8.18 6.97 -8.75
CA LEU A 293 7.16 6.84 -7.71
C LEU A 293 7.68 7.51 -6.43
N ALA A 294 6.92 8.42 -5.85
CA ALA A 294 7.27 9.08 -4.59
C ALA A 294 6.08 9.12 -3.65
N PHE A 295 6.29 8.95 -2.35
CA PHE A 295 5.22 8.90 -1.37
C PHE A 295 5.73 9.26 0.03
N THR A 296 4.82 9.63 0.93
CA THR A 296 5.16 9.85 2.35
C THR A 296 5.44 8.50 3.04
N ALA A 297 6.48 8.42 3.87
CA ALA A 297 7.03 7.14 4.34
C ALA A 297 6.27 6.48 5.51
N GLY A 298 5.24 7.16 6.04
CA GLY A 298 4.48 6.75 7.22
C GLY A 298 3.53 5.57 7.00
N MET A 299 2.80 5.21 8.06
CA MET A 299 1.85 4.09 8.07
C MET A 299 0.67 4.27 7.11
N GLU A 300 0.51 5.43 6.48
CA GLU A 300 -0.44 5.63 5.40
C GLU A 300 -0.03 4.98 4.05
N ASN A 301 1.21 4.52 3.93
CA ASN A 301 1.71 3.85 2.73
C ASN A 301 2.34 2.47 3.01
N PRO A 302 1.60 1.49 3.55
CA PRO A 302 2.08 0.10 3.59
C PRO A 302 2.18 -0.45 2.16
N HIS A 303 3.30 -1.08 1.83
CA HIS A 303 3.58 -1.48 0.46
C HIS A 303 4.50 -2.69 0.35
N ARG A 304 4.54 -3.30 -0.85
CA ARG A 304 5.47 -4.38 -1.17
C ARG A 304 5.87 -4.40 -2.64
N ALA A 305 7.03 -5.02 -2.92
CA ALA A 305 7.35 -5.55 -4.23
C ALA A 305 6.88 -7.00 -4.33
N HIS A 306 6.25 -7.38 -5.43
CA HIS A 306 5.92 -8.78 -5.71
C HIS A 306 7.17 -9.54 -6.13
N LYS A 307 7.14 -10.88 -5.98
CA LYS A 307 8.26 -11.73 -6.43
C LYS A 307 8.49 -11.60 -7.93
N VAL A 308 9.75 -11.44 -8.32
CA VAL A 308 10.17 -11.56 -9.72
C VAL A 308 10.32 -13.04 -10.04
N THR A 309 9.60 -13.53 -11.04
CA THR A 309 9.55 -14.96 -11.39
C THR A 309 10.53 -15.32 -12.50
N ALA A 310 10.78 -14.38 -13.42
CA ALA A 310 11.73 -14.52 -14.52
C ALA A 310 12.35 -13.17 -14.89
N GLY A 311 13.51 -13.19 -15.54
CA GLY A 311 14.20 -11.98 -16.00
C GLY A 311 14.85 -11.17 -14.88
N THR A 312 15.17 -9.90 -15.16
CA THR A 312 15.97 -9.04 -14.28
C THR A 312 15.29 -7.71 -14.06
N ARG A 313 15.04 -7.37 -12.79
CA ARG A 313 14.43 -6.10 -12.39
C ARG A 313 15.45 -5.20 -11.71
N PHE A 314 15.65 -4.00 -12.24
CA PHE A 314 16.42 -2.93 -11.59
C PHE A 314 15.51 -1.81 -11.09
N VAL A 315 15.79 -1.33 -9.88
CA VAL A 315 15.16 -0.15 -9.28
C VAL A 315 16.17 0.62 -8.44
N LEU A 316 16.10 1.95 -8.50
CA LEU A 316 16.79 2.84 -7.55
C LEU A 316 15.78 3.26 -6.47
N SER A 317 16.01 2.83 -5.23
CA SER A 317 15.27 3.25 -4.05
C SER A 317 16.01 4.36 -3.32
N PHE A 318 15.27 5.36 -2.87
CA PHE A 318 15.80 6.52 -2.15
C PHE A 318 14.83 6.98 -1.06
N TRP A 319 15.39 7.62 -0.04
CA TRP A 319 14.66 8.17 1.08
C TRP A 319 15.15 9.57 1.42
N PHE A 320 14.27 10.36 2.02
CA PHE A 320 14.59 11.69 2.50
C PHE A 320 14.13 11.87 3.93
N THR A 321 14.83 12.75 4.63
CA THR A 321 14.62 13.01 6.05
C THR A 321 14.41 14.48 6.34
N CYS A 322 13.66 14.73 7.40
CA CYS A 322 13.49 16.01 8.06
C CYS A 322 14.40 16.16 9.28
N ASP A 323 15.14 15.11 9.66
CA ASP A 323 16.11 15.15 10.75
C ASP A 323 17.50 15.51 10.23
N GLN A 324 17.97 16.72 10.53
CA GLN A 324 19.29 17.19 10.12
C GLN A 324 20.44 16.33 10.61
N ARG A 325 20.27 15.60 11.73
CA ARG A 325 21.30 14.69 12.25
C ARG A 325 21.47 13.45 11.37
N LYS A 326 20.52 13.20 10.47
CA LYS A 326 20.50 12.10 9.51
C LYS A 326 20.75 12.57 8.09
N GLU A 327 21.04 13.86 7.90
CA GLU A 327 21.50 14.36 6.61
C GLU A 327 22.77 13.62 6.20
N PHE A 328 22.67 12.95 5.07
CA PHE A 328 23.79 12.29 4.46
C PHE A 328 24.42 13.24 3.46
N SER A 329 25.57 13.81 3.83
CA SER A 329 26.36 14.61 2.89
C SER A 329 26.77 13.71 1.73
N SER A 330 26.26 13.96 0.52
CA SER A 330 26.57 13.18 -0.67
C SER A 330 28.08 13.13 -0.89
N PHE A 331 28.71 12.00 -0.62
CA PHE A 331 30.15 11.79 -0.82
C PHE A 331 30.47 11.37 -2.26
N LEU A 332 29.77 11.99 -3.21
CA LEU A 332 29.99 11.80 -4.66
C LEU A 332 31.17 12.65 -5.15
N ASP A 333 32.17 12.87 -4.29
CA ASP A 333 33.45 13.49 -4.64
C ASP A 333 34.48 12.45 -5.13
N GLY A 334 34.04 11.20 -5.29
CA GLY A 334 34.88 10.06 -5.67
C GLY A 334 35.79 9.57 -4.54
N LYS A 335 35.64 10.04 -3.30
CA LYS A 335 36.51 9.70 -2.16
C LYS A 335 35.87 8.81 -1.11
N MET A 336 34.65 8.34 -1.36
CA MET A 336 33.90 7.55 -0.37
C MET A 336 34.61 6.27 0.07
N HIS A 337 35.38 5.67 -0.84
CA HIS A 337 36.25 4.51 -0.56
C HIS A 337 37.28 4.74 0.56
N ARG A 338 37.65 5.99 0.85
CA ARG A 338 38.64 6.33 1.88
C ARG A 338 38.09 6.39 3.30
N ARG A 339 36.77 6.22 3.48
CA ARG A 339 36.10 6.34 4.78
C ARG A 339 35.36 5.07 5.19
N PHE A 340 35.30 4.07 4.32
CA PHE A 340 34.74 2.76 4.66
C PHE A 340 35.82 1.94 5.39
N ASP A 341 36.19 2.37 6.60
CA ASP A 341 36.87 1.50 7.53
C ASP A 341 35.79 0.60 8.14
N GLY A 342 35.81 -0.69 7.84
CA GLY A 342 34.85 -1.71 8.30
C GLY A 342 34.82 -1.96 9.82
N GLY A 343 35.01 -0.93 10.64
CA GLY A 343 34.89 -0.98 12.09
C GLY A 343 33.43 -0.87 12.56
N PRO A 344 33.08 -1.48 13.70
CA PRO A 344 31.74 -1.40 14.25
C PRO A 344 31.37 0.07 14.55
N ARG A 345 30.15 0.47 14.14
CA ARG A 345 29.55 1.77 14.44
C ARG A 345 29.63 2.04 15.95
N GLN A 346 30.39 3.05 16.35
CA GLN A 346 30.13 3.70 17.63
C GLN A 346 28.84 4.51 17.47
N GLU A 347 27.87 4.18 18.31
CA GLU A 347 26.66 4.97 18.50
C GLU A 347 27.04 6.36 19.04
N SER A 348 26.53 7.41 18.42
CA SER A 348 26.42 8.75 19.03
C SER A 348 25.09 9.38 18.67
#